data_AF-A0A4Q6BLJ7-F1
#
_entry.id   AF-A0A4Q6BLJ7-F1
#
_cell.length_a   1.000
_cell.length_b   1.000
_cell.length_c   1.000
_cell.angle_alpha   90.00
_cell.angle_beta   90.00
_cell.angle_gamma   90.00
#
_symmetry.space_group_name_H-M   'P 1'
#
loop_
_entity.id
_entity.type
_entity.pdbx_description
1 polymer ?
#
loop_
_entity_poly.entity_id
_entity_poly.type
_entity_poly.pdbx_seq_one_letter_code
_entity_poly.pdbx_strand_id
1 'polypeptide(L)' 'VINGGFGLVLDGSKDAEKRLESMLFWDVNNGIARRSWARNKEANFAIKREMERSPELKVTLPELVDDQLFITLGL' A
#
# COMPACT_ATOMS: atom_id res chain seq x y z
N VAL A 1 -16.69 3.42 -13.15
CA VAL A 1 -15.49 2.75 -12.58
C VAL A 1 -14.29 3.13 -13.42
N ILE A 2 -13.09 3.21 -12.82
CA ILE A 2 -11.83 3.41 -13.55
C ILE A 2 -10.91 2.27 -13.13
N ASN A 3 -10.41 1.49 -14.09
CA ASN A 3 -9.54 0.34 -13.88
C ASN A 3 -8.30 0.44 -14.77
N GLY A 4 -7.20 -0.15 -14.30
CA GLY A 4 -5.93 -0.18 -15.01
C GLY A 4 -5.19 -1.48 -14.72
N GLY A 5 -4.25 -1.81 -15.60
CA GLY A 5 -3.36 -2.96 -15.47
C GLY A 5 -2.12 -2.74 -16.34
N PHE A 6 -1.19 -3.67 -16.29
CA PHE A 6 0.05 -3.60 -17.04
C PHE A 6 0.38 -4.96 -17.68
N GLY A 7 1.22 -4.91 -18.72
CA GLY A 7 1.92 -6.07 -19.24
C GLY A 7 3.42 -5.83 -19.11
N LEU A 8 4.17 -6.84 -18.69
CA LEU A 8 5.63 -6.78 -18.57
C LEU A 8 6.24 -8.01 -19.26
N VAL A 9 7.10 -7.76 -20.24
CA VAL A 9 7.80 -8.83 -20.97
C VAL A 9 8.98 -9.31 -20.13
N LEU A 10 9.06 -10.63 -19.94
CA LEU A 10 10.16 -11.30 -19.28
C LEU A 10 10.99 -12.05 -20.32
N ASP A 11 12.03 -11.40 -20.82
CA ASP A 11 12.93 -11.95 -21.85
C ASP A 11 14.17 -12.65 -21.27
N GLY A 12 14.26 -12.75 -19.94
CA GLY A 12 15.40 -13.33 -19.22
C GLY A 12 16.58 -12.38 -19.01
N SER A 13 16.48 -11.12 -19.45
CA SER A 13 17.53 -10.13 -19.23
C SER A 13 17.58 -9.63 -17.78
N LYS A 14 18.78 -9.21 -17.34
CA LYS A 14 19.01 -8.51 -16.06
C LYS A 14 18.17 -7.24 -15.91
N ASP A 15 17.83 -6.60 -17.03
CA ASP A 15 17.02 -5.38 -17.02
C ASP A 15 15.53 -5.68 -16.86
N ALA A 16 15.04 -6.79 -17.41
CA ALA A 16 13.69 -7.26 -17.16
C ALA A 16 13.49 -7.63 -15.68
N GLU A 17 14.48 -8.27 -15.04
CA GLU A 17 14.49 -8.57 -13.60
C GLU A 17 14.32 -7.31 -12.75
N LYS A 18 15.15 -6.28 -12.96
CA LYS A 18 15.05 -5.00 -12.22
C LYS A 18 13.69 -4.31 -12.40
N ARG A 19 13.15 -4.32 -13.63
CA ARG A 19 11.83 -3.75 -13.93
C ARG A 19 10.72 -4.52 -13.25
N LEU A 20 10.81 -5.86 -13.24
CA LEU A 20 9.85 -6.73 -12.58
C LEU A 20 9.76 -6.46 -11.09
N GLU A 21 10.90 -6.45 -10.41
CA GLU A 21 10.97 -6.18 -8.96
C GLU A 21 10.38 -4.80 -8.64
N SER A 22 10.82 -3.76 -9.36
CA SER A 22 10.35 -2.39 -9.13
C SER A 22 8.86 -2.23 -9.39
N MET A 23 8.36 -2.82 -10.49
CA MET A 23 6.97 -2.70 -10.90
C MET A 23 6.05 -3.43 -9.92
N LEU A 24 6.33 -4.70 -9.61
CA LEU A 24 5.51 -5.48 -8.68
C LEU A 24 5.52 -4.88 -7.28
N PHE A 25 6.67 -4.37 -6.84
CA PHE A 25 6.77 -3.67 -5.57
C PHE A 25 5.81 -2.48 -5.51
N TRP A 26 5.75 -1.66 -6.57
CA TRP A 26 4.83 -0.53 -6.64
C TRP A 26 3.36 -0.96 -6.78
N ASP A 27 3.04 -1.83 -7.74
CA ASP A 27 1.65 -2.19 -8.08
C ASP A 27 0.89 -2.75 -6.89
N VAL A 28 1.55 -3.61 -6.11
CA VAL A 28 0.98 -4.23 -4.92
C VAL A 28 0.93 -3.22 -3.77
N ASN A 29 2.07 -2.62 -3.41
CA ASN A 29 2.14 -1.80 -2.20
C ASN A 29 1.34 -0.50 -2.30
N ASN A 30 1.19 0.08 -3.50
CA ASN A 30 0.31 1.23 -3.71
C ASN A 30 -1.15 0.87 -3.36
N GLY A 31 -1.62 -0.30 -3.79
CA GLY A 31 -2.96 -0.79 -3.46
C GLY A 31 -3.15 -1.03 -1.96
N ILE A 32 -2.15 -1.65 -1.31
CA ILE A 32 -2.17 -1.90 0.14
C ILE A 32 -2.15 -0.56 0.89
N ALA A 33 -1.27 0.37 0.54
CA ALA A 33 -1.16 1.69 1.15
C ALA A 33 -2.50 2.46 1.08
N ARG A 34 -3.14 2.50 -0.09
CA ARG A 34 -4.43 3.19 -0.26
C ARG A 34 -5.55 2.53 0.55
N ARG A 35 -5.57 1.20 0.65
CA ARG A 35 -6.55 0.47 1.48
C ARG A 35 -6.29 0.64 2.97
N SER A 36 -5.02 0.68 3.36
CA SER A 36 -4.59 1.00 4.71
C SER A 36 -5.10 2.37 5.10
N TRP A 37 -4.85 3.40 4.27
CA TRP A 37 -5.37 4.76 4.49
C TRP A 37 -6.91 4.81 4.63
N ALA A 38 -7.62 3.97 3.88
CA ALA A 38 -9.07 3.77 4.01
C ALA A 38 -9.49 2.96 5.25
N ARG A 39 -8.60 2.80 6.24
CA ARG A 39 -8.81 2.16 7.55
C ARG A 39 -9.06 0.65 7.47
N ASN A 40 -8.61 -0.02 6.41
CA ASN A 40 -8.71 -1.47 6.34
C ASN A 40 -7.68 -2.14 7.27
N LYS A 41 -8.17 -2.92 8.25
CA LYS A 41 -7.32 -3.57 9.27
C LYS A 41 -6.24 -4.51 8.70
N GLU A 42 -6.56 -5.30 7.68
CA GLU A 42 -5.63 -6.28 7.11
C GLU A 42 -4.57 -5.57 6.25
N ALA A 43 -4.97 -4.51 5.55
CA ALA A 43 -4.04 -3.67 4.81
C ALA A 43 -3.09 -2.89 5.74
N ASN A 44 -3.59 -2.40 6.89
CA ASN A 44 -2.76 -1.77 7.91
C ASN A 44 -1.67 -2.74 8.43
N PHE A 45 -2.04 -3.99 8.66
CA PHE A 45 -1.09 -5.02 9.06
C PHE A 45 -0.05 -5.31 7.97
N ALA A 46 -0.51 -5.53 6.73
CA ALA A 46 0.35 -5.85 5.61
C ALA A 46 1.35 -4.72 5.30
N ILE A 47 0.90 -3.46 5.27
CA ILE A 47 1.79 -2.33 4.94
C ILE A 47 2.82 -2.07 6.05
N LYS A 48 2.45 -2.24 7.33
CA LYS A 48 3.41 -2.10 8.44
C LYS A 48 4.55 -3.11 8.32
N ARG A 49 4.22 -4.38 8.05
CA ARG A 49 5.21 -5.43 7.81
C ARG A 49 6.08 -5.12 6.58
N GLU A 50 5.50 -4.58 5.51
CA GLU A 50 6.28 -4.21 4.34
C GLU A 50 7.24 -3.06 4.62
N MET A 51 6.81 -2.04 5.35
CA MET A 51 7.65 -0.91 5.76
C MET A 51 8.80 -1.35 6.67
N GLU A 52 8.62 -2.40 7.48
CA GLU A 52 9.69 -3.04 8.25
C GLU A 52 10.69 -3.80 7.34
N ARG A 53 10.19 -4.51 6.33
CA ARG A 53 11.02 -5.28 5.38
C ARG A 53 11.77 -4.39 4.38
N SER A 54 11.17 -3.27 4.00
CA SER A 54 11.64 -2.36 2.95
C SER A 54 11.68 -0.94 3.50
N PRO A 55 12.77 -0.54 4.20
CA PRO A 55 12.86 0.74 4.93
C PRO A 55 12.70 2.01 4.08
N GLU A 56 12.90 1.91 2.75
CA GLU A 56 12.67 3.01 1.83
C GLU A 56 11.18 3.25 1.52
N LEU A 57 10.31 2.26 1.78
CA LEU A 57 8.87 2.41 1.69
C LEU A 57 8.38 3.18 2.91
N LYS A 58 8.00 4.43 2.70
CA LYS A 58 7.43 5.30 3.72
C LYS A 58 6.02 5.69 3.34
N VAL A 59 5.04 5.12 4.04
CA VAL A 59 3.60 5.36 3.80
C VAL A 59 2.99 6.03 5.02
N THR A 60 2.10 7.00 4.79
CA THR A 60 1.30 7.60 5.85
C THR A 60 0.23 6.60 6.32
N LEU A 61 0.27 6.25 7.61
CA LEU A 61 -0.74 5.39 8.22
C LEU A 61 -1.89 6.24 8.77
N PRO A 62 -3.15 5.77 8.72
CA PRO A 62 -4.24 6.48 9.35
C PRO A 62 -4.17 6.33 10.87
N GLU A 63 -4.37 7.43 11.57
CA GLU A 63 -4.70 7.40 12.99
C GLU A 63 -6.22 7.22 13.14
N LEU A 64 -6.62 6.25 13.95
CA LEU A 64 -8.03 6.00 14.21
C LEU A 64 -8.50 6.92 15.34
N VAL A 65 -9.57 7.66 15.07
CA VAL A 65 -10.23 8.50 16.07
C VAL A 65 -11.12 7.64 16.95
N ASP A 66 -11.16 7.95 18.25
CA ASP A 66 -12.10 7.34 19.17
C ASP A 66 -13.53 7.79 18.83
N ASP A 67 -14.45 6.84 18.69
CA ASP A 67 -15.84 7.12 18.39
C ASP A 67 -16.53 7.96 19.49
N GLN A 68 -16.05 7.86 20.74
CA GLN A 68 -16.53 8.71 21.85
C GLN A 68 -16.27 10.20 21.62
N LEU A 69 -15.26 10.54 20.80
CA LEU A 69 -14.98 11.93 20.46
C LEU A 69 -16.12 12.54 19.65
N PHE A 70 -16.76 11.78 18.76
CA PHE A 70 -17.91 12.29 18.00
C PHE A 70 -19.08 12.66 18.91
N ILE A 71 -19.41 11.77 19.86
CA ILE A 71 -20.44 12.02 20.87
C ILE A 71 -20.12 13.28 21.69
N THR A 72 -18.88 13.40 22.15
CA THR A 72 -18.43 14.55 22.97
C THR A 72 -18.48 15.86 22.19
N LEU A 73 -18.22 15.82 20.89
CA LEU A 73 -18.28 16.99 20.00
C LEU A 73 -19.68 17.27 19.43
N GLY A 74 -20.68 16.43 19.77
CA GLY A 74 -22.05 16.56 19.27
C GLY A 74 -22.19 16.29 17.76
N LEU A 75 -21.29 15.47 17.21
CA LEU A 75 -21.31 14.98 15.83
C LEU A 75 -22.02 13.63 15.72
#